data_AF-A0AA40DNF8-F1
#
_entry.id   AF-A0AA40DNF8-F1
#
_cell.length_a   1.000
_cell.length_b   1.000
_cell.length_c   1.000
_cell.angle_alpha   90.00
_cell.angle_beta   90.00
_cell.angle_gamma   90.00
#
_symmetry.space_group_name_H-M   'P 1'
#
loop_
_entity.id
_entity.type
_entity.pdbx_description
1 polymer ?
#
loop_
_entity_poly.entity_id
_entity_poly.type
_entity_poly.pdbx_seq_one_letter_code
_entity_poly.pdbx_strand_id
1 'polypeptide(L)'
;MAHIPDLVRDNKLETSFDDKFTIHYYDDSDGEEHRRPNQRSVHWEEAGPLASGGFGEVSLQRCVDGNRGQTLRAVKKIARPQTRHFDYVTELEVIAKFSHRRYSKCFVKLLG
;
A
#
# COMPACT_ATOMS: atom_id res chain seq x y z
N MET A 1 2.75 17.95 15.05
CA MET A 1 2.54 16.79 14.15
C MET A 1 1.37 17.12 13.24
N ALA A 2 1.50 16.91 11.92
CA ALA A 2 0.40 17.16 10.99
C ALA A 2 -0.77 16.20 11.29
N HIS A 3 -2.00 16.72 11.30
CA HIS A 3 -3.20 15.92 11.49
C HIS A 3 -3.42 15.01 10.27
N ILE A 4 -3.29 13.69 10.43
CA ILE A 4 -3.59 12.72 9.38
C ILE A 4 -5.12 12.51 9.32
N PRO A 5 -5.79 12.74 8.18
CA PRO A 5 -7.22 12.48 8.00
C PRO A 5 -7.56 11.01 8.24
N ASP A 6 -8.75 10.73 8.76
CA ASP A 6 -9.18 9.37 9.06
C ASP A 6 -9.21 8.50 7.80
N LEU A 7 -9.58 9.07 6.65
CA LEU A 7 -9.55 8.36 5.37
C LEU A 7 -8.14 7.84 5.02
N VAL A 8 -7.08 8.54 5.41
CA VAL A 8 -5.69 8.09 5.22
C VAL A 8 -5.31 7.06 6.29
N ARG A 9 -5.77 7.22 7.54
CA ARG A 9 -5.52 6.26 8.63
C ARG A 9 -6.17 4.91 8.36
N ASP A 10 -7.42 4.90 7.92
CA ASP A 10 -8.21 3.70 7.66
C ASP A 10 -7.68 2.90 6.46
N ASN A 11 -6.94 3.56 5.55
CA ASN A 11 -6.26 2.92 4.42
C ASN A 11 -4.77 2.64 4.69
N LYS A 12 -4.28 2.87 5.91
CA LYS A 12 -2.90 2.57 6.26
C LYS A 12 -2.71 1.05 6.32
N LEU A 13 -1.81 0.54 5.49
CA LEU A 13 -1.37 -0.85 5.56
C LEU A 13 -0.09 -0.96 6.39
N GLU A 14 -0.11 -1.80 7.41
CA GLU A 14 1.09 -2.09 8.20
C GLU A 14 2.13 -2.79 7.35
N THR A 15 3.31 -2.16 7.25
CA THR A 15 4.37 -2.57 6.33
C THR A 15 5.72 -2.52 7.04
N SER A 16 6.52 -3.58 6.87
CA SER A 16 7.95 -3.58 7.18
C SER A 16 8.77 -3.75 5.89
N PHE A 17 9.97 -3.19 5.90
CA PHE A 17 10.92 -3.33 4.81
C PHE A 17 12.15 -4.06 5.33
N ASP A 18 12.52 -5.13 4.65
CA ASP A 18 13.79 -5.85 4.77
C ASP A 18 14.59 -5.63 3.47
N ASP A 19 15.88 -5.99 3.46
CA ASP A 19 16.78 -5.78 2.30
C ASP A 19 16.24 -6.42 1.01
N LYS A 20 15.45 -7.50 1.14
CA LYS A 20 14.88 -8.24 0.00
C LYS A 20 13.37 -8.13 -0.13
N PHE A 21 12.66 -7.81 0.95
CA PHE A 21 11.21 -7.98 1.02
C PHE A 21 10.49 -6.74 1.53
N THR A 22 9.37 -6.42 0.88
CA THR A 22 8.30 -5.62 1.48
C THR A 22 7.31 -6.57 2.14
N ILE A 23 7.11 -6.43 3.44
CA ILE A 23 6.28 -7.33 4.25
C ILE A 23 5.04 -6.59 4.71
N HIS A 24 3.87 -7.05 4.28
CA HIS A 24 2.59 -6.48 4.65
C HIS A 24 1.88 -7.35 5.67
N TYR A 25 1.34 -6.74 6.72
CA TYR A 25 0.60 -7.44 7.76
C TYR A 25 -0.89 -7.20 7.61
N TYR A 26 -1.66 -8.29 7.67
CA TYR A 26 -3.11 -8.29 7.59
C TYR A 26 -3.68 -8.95 8.84
N ASP A 27 -4.68 -8.33 9.45
CA ASP A 27 -5.48 -8.99 10.49
C ASP A 27 -6.48 -9.92 9.81
N ASP A 28 -6.21 -11.23 9.86
CA ASP A 28 -7.18 -12.26 9.46
C ASP A 28 -8.27 -12.32 10.55
N SER A 29 -9.21 -11.36 10.51
CA SER A 29 -10.40 -11.33 11.38
C SER A 29 -11.54 -12.22 10.87
N ASP A 30 -11.37 -12.83 9.69
CA ASP A 30 -12.35 -13.74 9.06
C ASP A 30 -12.25 -15.21 9.56
N GLY A 31 -11.38 -15.50 10.53
CA GLY A 31 -11.24 -16.83 11.12
C GLY A 31 -12.10 -16.96 12.38
N GLU A 32 -12.96 -17.98 12.42
CA GLU A 32 -13.87 -18.36 13.51
C GLU A 32 -13.50 -17.85 14.92
N GLU A 33 -14.54 -17.37 15.61
CA GLU A 33 -14.65 -16.65 16.91
C GLU A 33 -13.79 -17.14 18.11
N HIS A 34 -12.96 -18.17 17.94
CA HIS A 34 -12.24 -18.86 19.02
C HIS A 34 -10.73 -19.08 18.78
N ARG A 35 -10.11 -18.47 17.76
CA ARG A 35 -8.65 -18.50 17.57
C ARG A 35 -8.04 -17.11 17.75
N ARG A 36 -6.85 -17.05 18.39
CA ARG A 36 -6.04 -15.83 18.50
C ARG A 36 -5.94 -15.18 17.11
N PRO A 37 -5.99 -13.84 16.98
CA PRO A 37 -5.80 -13.17 15.70
C PRO A 37 -4.43 -13.58 15.17
N ASN A 38 -4.42 -14.51 14.22
CA ASN A 38 -3.20 -14.89 13.52
C ASN A 38 -2.98 -13.80 12.49
N GLN A 39 -2.16 -12.81 12.84
CA GLN A 39 -1.72 -11.80 11.89
C GLN A 39 -1.03 -12.49 10.71
N ARG A 40 -1.55 -12.29 9.50
CA ARG A 40 -0.99 -12.87 8.29
C ARG A 40 0.01 -11.89 7.70
N SER A 41 1.26 -12.33 7.52
CA SER A 41 2.26 -11.58 6.77
C SER A 41 2.25 -12.01 5.29
N VAL A 42 2.42 -11.05 4.40
CA VAL A 42 2.56 -11.26 2.95
C VAL A 42 3.87 -10.64 2.48
N HIS A 43 4.71 -11.45 1.86
CA HIS A 43 6.07 -11.07 1.47
C HIS A 43 6.12 -10.76 -0.02
N TRP A 44 6.66 -9.59 -0.36
CA TRP A 44 6.79 -9.09 -1.73
C TRP A 44 8.25 -8.83 -2.07
N GLU A 45 8.69 -9.36 -3.19
CA GLU A 45 10.03 -9.15 -3.74
C GLU A 45 9.97 -8.20 -4.95
N GLU A 46 10.97 -7.33 -5.11
CA GLU A 46 11.08 -6.45 -6.28
C GLU A 46 11.43 -7.27 -7.52
N ALA A 47 10.59 -7.20 -8.55
CA ALA A 47 10.73 -7.98 -9.79
C ALA A 47 11.29 -7.15 -10.95
N GLY A 48 11.22 -5.82 -10.88
CA GLY A 48 11.83 -4.92 -11.86
C GLY A 48 11.14 -3.56 -11.95
N PRO A 49 11.75 -2.57 -12.64
CA PRO A 49 11.13 -1.27 -12.86
C PRO A 49 10.00 -1.36 -13.90
N LEU A 50 8.94 -0.58 -13.71
CA LEU A 50 7.84 -0.44 -14.68
C LEU A 50 7.84 0.95 -15.33
N ALA A 51 8.07 2.00 -14.54
CA ALA A 51 8.12 3.37 -15.04
C ALA A 51 8.85 4.28 -14.06
N SER A 52 9.39 5.40 -14.56
CA SER A 52 9.92 6.49 -13.73
C SER A 52 9.51 7.83 -14.30
N GLY A 53 9.29 8.82 -13.44
CA GLY A 53 8.91 10.17 -13.85
C GLY A 53 9.04 11.19 -12.72
N GLY A 54 8.67 12.45 -13.00
CA GLY A 54 8.83 13.56 -12.05
C GLY A 54 8.05 13.40 -10.74
N PHE A 55 7.08 12.48 -10.68
CA PHE A 55 6.25 12.20 -9.50
C PHE A 55 6.62 10.88 -8.79
N GLY A 56 7.74 10.26 -9.15
CA GLY A 56 8.25 9.06 -8.51
C GLY A 56 8.54 7.90 -9.47
N GLU A 57 8.81 6.75 -8.88
CA GLU A 57 9.11 5.50 -9.58
C GLU A 57 7.99 4.49 -9.36
N VAL A 58 7.74 3.67 -10.37
CA VAL A 58 6.83 2.52 -10.30
C VAL A 58 7.64 1.26 -10.54
N SER A 59 7.61 0.32 -9.60
CA SER A 59 8.23 -0.99 -9.76
C SER A 59 7.20 -2.12 -9.67
N LEU A 60 7.50 -3.22 -10.36
CA LEU A 60 6.77 -4.48 -10.28
C LEU A 60 7.27 -5.22 -9.04
N GLN A 61 6.33 -5.69 -8.22
CA GLN A 61 6.63 -6.61 -7.13
C GLN A 61 5.88 -7.91 -7.33
N ARG A 62 6.53 -9.01 -6.93
CA ARG A 62 5.98 -10.36 -6.95
C ARG A 62 5.79 -10.85 -5.52
N CYS A 63 4.61 -11.40 -5.24
CA CYS A 63 4.37 -12.08 -3.98
C CYS A 63 5.14 -13.41 -3.96
N VAL A 64 5.93 -13.61 -2.91
CA VAL A 64 6.71 -14.84 -2.70
C VAL A 64 6.15 -15.70 -1.58
N ASP A 65 5.36 -15.14 -0.66
CA ASP A 65 4.75 -15.87 0.45
C ASP A 65 3.51 -15.16 1.02
N GLY A 66 2.56 -15.94 1.57
CA GLY A 66 1.43 -15.45 2.36
C GLY A 66 0.20 -14.92 1.60
N ASN A 67 0.26 -14.70 0.28
CA ASN A 67 -0.90 -14.18 -0.46
C ASN A 67 -1.85 -15.28 -0.97
N ARG A 68 -3.16 -15.03 -0.93
CA ARG A 68 -4.23 -15.95 -1.36
C ARG A 68 -4.75 -15.66 -2.77
N GLY A 69 -4.04 -14.85 -3.56
CA GLY A 69 -4.53 -14.40 -4.87
C GLY A 69 -3.46 -13.78 -5.75
N GLN A 70 -3.52 -12.46 -5.96
CA GLN A 70 -2.69 -11.72 -6.93
C GLN A 70 -1.19 -11.90 -6.66
N THR A 71 -0.48 -12.53 -7.59
CA THR A 71 0.95 -12.79 -7.44
C THR A 71 1.83 -11.61 -7.84
N LEU A 72 1.27 -10.60 -8.52
CA LEU A 72 2.00 -9.44 -9.04
C LEU A 72 1.28 -8.15 -8.69
N ARG A 73 2.04 -7.08 -8.42
CA ARG A 73 1.52 -5.72 -8.22
C ARG A 73 2.47 -4.65 -8.74
N ALA A 74 1.92 -3.49 -9.09
CA ALA A 74 2.71 -2.28 -9.29
C ALA A 74 2.75 -1.47 -7.99
N VAL A 75 3.94 -1.02 -7.58
CA VAL A 75 4.14 -0.15 -6.41
C VAL A 75 4.70 1.18 -6.88
N LYS A 76 3.99 2.27 -6.58
CA LYS A 76 4.46 3.63 -6.83
C LYS A 76 5.17 4.16 -5.57
N LYS A 77 6.47 4.44 -5.69
CA LYS A 77 7.27 5.12 -4.66
C LYS A 77 7.21 6.63 -4.91
N ILE A 78 6.61 7.37 -3.98
CA ILE A 78 6.51 8.84 -4.04
C ILE A 78 7.58 9.43 -3.12
N ALA A 79 8.56 10.12 -3.70
CA ALA A 79 9.63 10.76 -2.94
C ALA A 79 9.06 11.90 -2.08
N ARG A 80 9.50 11.99 -0.82
CA ARG A 80 9.21 13.13 0.06
C ARG A 80 10.37 14.14 -0.04
N PRO A 81 10.23 15.24 -0.80
CA PRO A 81 11.30 16.22 -0.89
C PRO A 81 11.51 16.90 0.48
N GLN A 82 12.74 16.91 0.97
CA GLN A 82 13.09 17.51 2.26
C GLN A 82 13.00 19.05 2.25
N THR A 83 13.02 19.66 1.06
CA THR A 83 13.21 21.11 0.86
C THR A 83 11.92 21.89 0.63
N ARG A 84 10.79 21.21 0.43
CA ARG A 84 9.47 21.85 0.27
C ARG A 84 8.53 21.32 1.31
N HIS A 85 7.64 22.19 1.78
CA HIS A 85 6.45 21.83 2.55
C HIS A 85 5.49 21.06 1.63
N PHE A 86 5.87 19.85 1.25
CA PHE A 86 5.08 18.98 0.39
C PHE A 86 3.99 18.35 1.24
N ASP A 87 2.76 18.79 1.04
CA ASP A 87 1.61 18.25 1.73
C ASP A 87 1.18 16.92 1.11
N TYR A 88 1.98 15.88 1.38
CA TYR A 88 1.69 14.51 0.98
C TYR A 88 0.37 13.99 1.56
N VAL A 89 -0.14 14.61 2.63
CA VAL A 89 -1.38 14.20 3.28
C VAL A 89 -2.56 14.45 2.34
N THR A 90 -2.57 15.59 1.65
CA THR A 90 -3.58 15.90 0.63
C THR A 90 -3.53 14.90 -0.53
N GLU A 91 -2.34 14.51 -1.02
CA GLU A 91 -2.22 13.52 -2.08
C GLU A 91 -2.74 12.13 -1.64
N LEU A 92 -2.37 11.69 -0.43
CA LEU A 92 -2.85 10.43 0.13
C LEU A 92 -4.37 10.41 0.32
N GLU A 93 -4.95 11.52 0.81
CA GLU A 93 -6.39 11.64 1.00
C GLU A 93 -7.13 11.55 -0.34
N VAL A 94 -6.61 12.19 -1.38
CA VAL A 94 -7.16 12.13 -2.74
C VAL A 94 -7.10 10.69 -3.29
N ILE A 95 -5.97 10.00 -3.14
CA ILE A 95 -5.82 8.60 -3.60
C ILE A 95 -6.81 7.69 -2.85
N ALA A 96 -6.90 7.83 -1.52
CA ALA A 96 -7.81 7.04 -0.71
C ALA A 96 -9.28 7.31 -1.09
N LYS A 97 -9.64 8.58 -1.34
CA LYS A 97 -10.98 8.97 -1.80
C LYS A 97 -11.34 8.31 -3.13
N PHE A 98 -10.44 8.33 -4.10
CA PHE A 98 -10.67 7.76 -5.43
C PHE A 98 -10.56 6.24 -5.48
N SER A 99 -10.03 5.61 -4.44
CA SER A 99 -10.04 4.15 -4.27
C SER A 99 -11.40 3.59 -3.84
N HIS A 100 -12.35 4.45 -3.49
CA HIS A 100 -13.71 4.05 -3.14
C HIS A 100 -14.47 3.48 -4.36
N ARG A 101 -15.28 2.44 -4.13
CA ARG A 101 -16.04 1.71 -5.19
C ARG A 101 -16.85 2.63 -6.12
N ARG A 102 -17.33 3.77 -5.61
CA ARG A 102 -18.09 4.76 -6.42
C ARG A 102 -17.30 5.35 -7.59
N TYR A 103 -15.97 5.33 -7.52
CA TYR A 103 -15.07 5.88 -8.55
C TYR A 103 -14.36 4.81 -9.38
N SER A 104 -14.70 3.52 -9.18
CA SER A 104 -14.00 2.40 -9.83
C SER A 104 -14.10 2.38 -11.36
N LYS A 105 -15.02 3.18 -11.94
CA LYS A 105 -15.13 3.35 -13.39
C LYS A 105 -13.98 4.19 -13.98
N CYS A 106 -13.38 5.07 -13.17
CA CYS A 106 -12.36 6.02 -13.62
C CYS A 106 -11.01 5.83 -12.93
N PHE A 107 -10.99 5.17 -11.77
CA PHE A 107 -9.79 5.02 -10.93
C PHE A 107 -9.60 3.58 -10.49
N VAL A 108 -8.33 3.16 -10.45
CA VAL A 108 -7.92 1.86 -9.91
C VAL A 108 -7.92 1.94 -8.38
N LYS A 109 -8.31 0.84 -7.72
CA LYS A 109 -8.32 0.74 -6.27
C LYS A 109 -6.88 0.69 -5.72
N LEU A 110 -6.56 1.52 -4.73
CA LEU A 110 -5.39 1.35 -3.87
C LEU A 110 -5.56 0.10 -3.00
N LEU A 111 -4.54 -0.75 -2.94
CA LEU A 111 -4.54 -1.99 -2.15
C LEU A 111 -3.64 -1.92 -0.91
N GLY A 112 -3.23 -0.71 -0.53
CA GLY A 112 -2.20 -0.41 0.47
C GLY A 112 -0.97 0.20 -0.18
#